data_AF-A0A3C0CTN0-F1
#
_entry.id   AF-A0A3C0CTN0-F1
#
_cell.length_a   1.000
_cell.length_b   1.000
_cell.length_c   1.000
_cell.angle_alpha   90.00
_cell.angle_beta   90.00
_cell.angle_gamma   90.00
#
_symmetry.space_group_name_H-M   'P 1'
#
loop_
_entity.id
_entity.type
_entity.pdbx_description
1 polymer ?
#
loop_
_entity_poly.entity_id
_entity_poly.type
_entity_poly.pdbx_seq_one_letter_code
_entity_poly.pdbx_strand_id
1 'polypeptide(L)'
;MGVLRYCDLGTVGYAECTEFQKKLVELRFQNKIEDTLLLLEHNPVITIGTSGGRENLLAESDRLKAAGIELFNTNRGGNITYHGPGQIVGYPIFNLKDHGRDAHLFLRNLEQ
;
A
#
# COMPACT_ATOMS: atom_id res chain seq x y z
N MET A 1 18.39 11.09 -13.11
CA MET A 1 17.73 9.90 -12.54
C MET A 1 18.35 9.65 -11.18
N GLY A 2 17.55 9.75 -10.12
CA GLY A 2 18.01 9.47 -8.75
C GLY A 2 18.23 7.97 -8.53
N VAL A 3 18.86 7.62 -7.41
CA VAL A 3 19.02 6.22 -7.00
C VAL A 3 17.68 5.72 -6.45
N LEU A 4 17.15 4.63 -7.00
CA LEU A 4 16.01 3.94 -6.41
C LEU A 4 16.51 2.89 -5.41
N ARG A 5 16.01 2.93 -4.17
CA ARG A 5 16.21 1.86 -3.20
C ARG A 5 15.03 0.89 -3.26
N TYR A 6 15.30 -0.41 -3.22
CA TYR A 6 14.26 -1.41 -3.01
C TYR A 6 14.44 -2.07 -1.64
N CYS A 7 13.34 -2.47 -1.02
CA CYS A 7 13.33 -3.20 0.24
C CYS A 7 12.29 -4.31 0.17
N ASP A 8 12.74 -5.55 0.35
CA ASP A 8 11.89 -6.72 0.52
C ASP A 8 11.61 -6.90 2.02
N LEU A 9 10.34 -6.83 2.41
CA LEU A 9 9.91 -6.96 3.80
C LEU A 9 9.38 -8.36 4.13
N GLY A 10 9.29 -9.26 3.16
CA GLY A 10 8.62 -10.55 3.32
C GLY A 10 7.13 -10.38 3.63
N THR A 11 6.60 -11.21 4.54
CA THR A 11 5.19 -11.14 4.95
C THR A 11 5.02 -10.27 6.19
N VAL A 12 4.21 -9.22 6.10
CA VAL A 12 4.01 -8.24 7.18
C VAL A 12 2.53 -7.94 7.43
N GLY A 13 2.20 -7.57 8.67
CA GLY A 13 0.86 -7.10 9.03
C GLY A 13 0.53 -5.76 8.35
N TYR A 14 -0.75 -5.56 7.98
CA TYR A 14 -1.15 -4.35 7.25
C TYR A 14 -0.94 -3.06 8.06
N ALA A 15 -1.31 -3.06 9.34
CA ALA A 15 -1.17 -1.91 10.22
C ALA A 15 0.31 -1.55 10.46
N GLU A 16 1.15 -2.55 10.73
CA GLU A 16 2.60 -2.35 10.93
C GLU A 16 3.25 -1.75 9.68
N CYS A 17 2.96 -2.32 8.51
CA CYS A 17 3.47 -1.81 7.25
C CYS A 17 2.99 -0.38 6.97
N THR A 18 1.74 -0.06 7.30
CA THR A 18 1.19 1.30 7.14
C THR A 18 1.97 2.31 7.99
N GLU A 19 2.31 1.98 9.24
CA GLU A 19 3.14 2.84 10.09
C GLU A 19 4.56 2.97 9.56
N PHE A 20 5.13 1.90 9.00
CA PHE A 20 6.43 1.95 8.35
C PHE A 20 6.42 2.85 7.10
N GLN A 21 5.39 2.74 6.25
CA GLN A 21 5.20 3.61 5.10
C GLN A 21 5.12 5.09 5.50
N LYS A 22 4.37 5.43 6.56
CA LYS A 22 4.27 6.81 7.05
C LYS A 22 5.64 7.39 7.43
N LYS A 23 6.47 6.61 8.13
CA LYS A 23 7.84 7.02 8.50
C LYS A 23 8.70 7.26 7.26
N LEU A 24 8.65 6.37 6.27
CA LEU A 24 9.40 6.55 5.03
C LEU A 24 8.92 7.75 4.22
N VAL A 25 7.61 7.99 4.15
CA VAL A 25 7.03 9.18 3.50
C VAL A 25 7.57 10.45 4.15
N GLU A 26 7.61 10.53 5.48
CA GLU A 26 8.15 11.69 6.18
C GLU A 26 9.65 11.91 5.89
N LEU A 27 10.45 10.84 5.97
CA LEU A 27 11.87 10.90 5.66
C LEU A 27 12.11 11.31 4.20
N ARG A 28 11.31 10.78 3.28
CA ARG A 28 11.42 11.10 1.86
C ARG A 28 11.01 12.53 1.58
N PHE A 29 9.93 13.01 2.20
CA PHE A 29 9.47 14.39 2.10
C PHE A 29 10.53 15.39 2.58
N GLN A 30 11.29 15.03 3.62
CA GLN A 30 12.43 15.81 4.13
C GLN A 30 13.72 15.63 3.32
N ASN A 31 13.69 14.86 2.21
CA ASN A 31 14.85 14.46 1.41
C ASN A 31 15.98 13.81 2.23
N LYS A 32 15.65 13.10 3.31
CA LYS A 32 16.61 12.35 4.15
C LYS A 32 16.91 10.94 3.62
N ILE A 33 16.05 10.45 2.73
CA ILE A 33 16.21 9.19 2.00
C ILE A 33 15.90 9.42 0.52
N GLU A 34 16.37 8.49 -0.30
CA GLU A 34 16.03 8.41 -1.72
C GLU A 34 14.64 7.79 -1.94
N ASP A 35 14.14 7.88 -3.17
CA ASP A 35 12.92 7.16 -3.56
C ASP A 35 13.07 5.67 -3.22
N THR A 36 12.03 5.11 -2.63
CA THR A 36 12.05 3.74 -2.10
C THR A 36 10.85 2.95 -2.60
N LEU A 37 11.09 1.75 -3.12
CA LEU A 37 10.06 0.77 -3.43
C LEU A 37 10.06 -0.32 -2.36
N LEU A 38 8.94 -0.45 -1.63
CA LEU A 38 8.71 -1.62 -0.78
C LEU A 38 8.06 -2.72 -1.60
N LEU A 39 8.56 -3.95 -1.46
CA LEU A 39 7.94 -5.17 -1.97
C LEU A 39 7.69 -6.11 -0.78
N LEU A 40 6.50 -6.66 -0.72
CA LEU A 40 6.07 -7.48 0.41
C LEU A 40 4.84 -8.32 0.06
N GLU A 41 4.46 -9.18 1.00
CA GLU A 41 3.14 -9.79 1.08
C GLU A 41 2.46 -9.39 2.39
N HIS A 42 1.13 -9.41 2.42
CA HIS A 42 0.39 -9.18 3.65
C HIS A 42 -0.14 -10.48 4.25
N ASN A 43 -0.27 -10.51 5.57
CA ASN A 43 -1.24 -11.40 6.20
C ASN A 43 -2.66 -11.12 5.63
N PRO A 44 -3.58 -12.10 5.60
CA PRO A 44 -4.90 -11.91 5.02
C PRO A 44 -5.60 -10.65 5.54
N VAL A 45 -5.90 -9.73 4.63
CA VAL A 45 -6.47 -8.43 4.97
C VAL A 45 -7.39 -7.94 3.86
N ILE A 46 -8.52 -7.36 4.25
CA ILE A 46 -9.39 -6.59 3.39
C ILE A 46 -9.21 -5.11 3.71
N THR A 47 -9.04 -4.29 2.68
CA THR A 47 -8.96 -2.84 2.82
C THR A 47 -10.06 -2.16 2.04
N ILE A 48 -10.65 -1.12 2.63
CA ILE A 48 -11.67 -0.28 1.99
C ILE A 48 -11.01 1.07 1.65
N GLY A 49 -11.00 1.41 0.37
CA GLY A 49 -10.46 2.68 -0.12
C GLY A 49 -11.47 3.83 -0.02
N THR A 50 -11.06 5.00 -0.47
CA THR A 50 -11.88 6.23 -0.41
C THR A 50 -13.10 6.20 -1.32
N SER A 51 -13.14 5.32 -2.32
CA SER A 51 -14.33 5.13 -3.17
C SER A 51 -15.36 4.15 -2.57
N GLY A 52 -15.19 3.75 -1.30
CA GLY A 52 -16.14 2.89 -0.60
C GLY A 52 -15.99 1.41 -0.97
N GLY A 53 -17.11 0.69 -1.03
CA GLY A 53 -17.12 -0.76 -1.28
C GLY A 53 -17.49 -1.62 -0.09
N ARG A 54 -17.95 -1.04 1.01
CA ARG A 54 -18.35 -1.82 2.20
C ARG A 54 -19.55 -2.70 1.88
N GLU A 55 -20.43 -2.27 1.00
CA GLU A 55 -21.55 -3.01 0.44
C GLU A 55 -21.13 -4.26 -0.34
N ASN A 56 -19.89 -4.31 -0.83
CA ASN A 56 -19.32 -5.48 -1.51
C ASN A 56 -18.71 -6.50 -0.53
N LEU A 57 -18.69 -6.19 0.77
CA LEU A 57 -18.24 -7.12 1.79
C LEU A 57 -19.33 -8.16 2.06
N LEU A 58 -19.19 -9.33 1.45
CA LEU A 58 -20.18 -10.42 1.55
C LEU A 58 -20.10 -11.21 2.87
N ALA A 59 -19.00 -11.08 3.61
CA ALA A 59 -18.77 -11.83 4.83
C ALA A 59 -19.01 -10.97 6.07
N GLU A 60 -19.78 -11.52 7.01
CA GLU A 60 -19.98 -10.94 8.33
C GLU A 60 -18.66 -10.85 9.13
N SER A 61 -18.60 -9.88 10.04
CA SER A 61 -17.37 -9.59 10.81
C SER A 61 -16.83 -10.79 11.59
N ASP A 62 -17.71 -11.64 12.13
CA ASP A 62 -17.31 -12.83 12.88
C ASP A 62 -16.70 -13.91 11.98
N ARG A 63 -17.18 -14.01 10.73
CA ARG A 63 -16.63 -14.94 9.74
C ARG A 63 -15.24 -14.49 9.29
N LEU A 64 -15.03 -13.19 9.11
CA LEU A 64 -13.70 -12.63 8.79
C LEU A 64 -12.71 -12.91 9.92
N LYS A 65 -13.11 -12.66 11.18
CA LYS A 65 -12.29 -12.96 12.36
C LYS A 65 -11.95 -14.45 12.46
N ALA A 66 -12.92 -15.33 12.27
CA ALA A 66 -12.71 -16.78 12.29
C ALA A 66 -11.74 -17.25 11.18
N ALA A 67 -11.72 -16.55 10.04
CA ALA A 67 -10.78 -16.79 8.95
C ALA A 67 -9.42 -16.09 9.14
N GLY A 68 -9.22 -15.34 10.22
CA GLY A 68 -7.99 -14.57 10.46
C GLY A 68 -7.78 -13.40 9.49
N ILE A 69 -8.86 -12.89 8.89
CA ILE A 69 -8.80 -11.78 7.92
C ILE A 69 -9.06 -10.46 8.65
N GLU A 70 -8.09 -9.56 8.59
CA GLU A 70 -8.23 -8.20 9.13
C GLU A 70 -9.04 -7.29 8.19
N LEU A 71 -9.69 -6.26 8.72
CA LEU A 71 -10.45 -5.28 7.94
C LEU A 71 -10.04 -3.85 8.30
N PHE A 72 -9.55 -3.08 7.33
CA PHE A 72 -9.11 -1.69 7.54
C PHE A 72 -9.78 -0.71 6.58
N ASN A 73 -10.08 0.49 7.06
CA ASN A 73 -10.35 1.65 6.20
C ASN A 73 -9.04 2.36 5.90
N THR A 74 -8.88 2.84 4.66
CA THR A 74 -7.63 3.39 4.15
C THR A 74 -7.86 4.68 3.40
N ASN A 75 -6.79 5.45 3.16
CA ASN A 75 -6.83 6.69 2.39
C ASN A 75 -6.45 6.51 0.91
N ARG A 76 -6.22 5.26 0.45
CA ARG A 76 -5.95 4.99 -0.97
C ARG A 76 -7.21 5.19 -1.81
N GLY A 77 -7.02 5.54 -3.08
CA GLY A 77 -8.09 5.53 -4.07
C GLY A 77 -8.66 4.13 -4.30
N GLY A 78 -9.82 4.08 -4.96
CA GLY A 78 -10.47 2.84 -5.36
C GLY A 78 -11.38 2.24 -4.30
N ASN A 79 -11.98 1.10 -4.67
CA ASN A 79 -12.99 0.39 -3.88
C ASN A 79 -12.32 -0.60 -2.89
N ILE A 80 -13.08 -1.53 -2.32
CA ILE A 80 -12.58 -2.62 -1.48
C ILE A 80 -11.59 -3.52 -2.25
N THR A 81 -10.59 -4.07 -1.55
CA THR A 81 -9.71 -5.10 -2.12
C THR A 81 -9.18 -6.04 -1.04
N TYR A 82 -8.68 -7.20 -1.45
CA TYR A 82 -8.04 -8.20 -0.59
C TYR A 82 -6.54 -8.28 -0.86
N HIS A 83 -5.76 -8.47 0.20
CA HIS A 83 -4.36 -8.85 0.16
C HIS A 83 -4.09 -10.07 1.05
N GLY A 84 -3.13 -10.89 0.65
CA GLY A 84 -2.77 -12.10 1.40
C GLY A 84 -1.53 -12.78 0.84
N PRO A 85 -1.12 -13.91 1.44
CA PRO A 85 0.05 -14.67 1.00
C PRO A 85 -0.04 -15.11 -0.47
N GLY A 86 1.07 -15.04 -1.19
CA GLY A 86 1.20 -15.29 -2.62
C GLY A 86 0.87 -14.09 -3.52
N GLN A 87 0.42 -12.97 -2.96
CA GLN A 87 0.21 -11.72 -3.69
C GLN A 87 1.32 -10.71 -3.36
N ILE A 88 2.16 -10.42 -4.34
CA ILE A 88 3.18 -9.37 -4.23
C ILE A 88 2.50 -8.00 -4.23
N VAL A 89 2.75 -7.22 -3.19
CA VAL A 89 2.30 -5.84 -3.02
C VAL A 89 3.50 -4.90 -3.13
N GLY A 90 3.34 -3.84 -3.94
CA GLY A 90 4.35 -2.81 -4.13
C GLY A 90 3.90 -1.45 -3.59
N TYR A 91 4.70 -0.82 -2.74
CA TYR A 91 4.48 0.55 -2.25
C TYR A 91 5.61 1.49 -2.71
N PRO A 92 5.42 2.26 -3.79
CA PRO A 92 6.38 3.28 -4.21
C PRO A 92 6.27 4.53 -3.31
N ILE A 93 7.27 4.74 -2.47
CA ILE A 93 7.45 5.95 -1.63
C ILE A 93 8.34 6.95 -2.37
N PHE A 94 7.74 7.70 -3.29
CA PHE A 94 8.46 8.53 -4.27
C PHE A 94 8.13 10.02 -4.07
N ASN A 95 9.11 10.89 -4.28
CA ASN A 95 8.87 12.33 -4.34
C ASN A 95 8.50 12.75 -5.76
N LEU A 96 7.21 12.95 -6.03
CA LEU A 96 6.72 13.30 -7.37
C LEU A 96 7.34 14.59 -7.95
N LYS A 97 7.95 15.46 -7.14
CA LYS A 97 8.71 16.62 -7.65
C LYS A 97 9.84 16.22 -8.58
N ASP A 98 10.41 15.05 -8.35
CA ASP A 98 11.51 14.48 -9.13
C ASP A 98 11.01 13.68 -10.35
N HIS A 99 9.68 13.47 -10.44
CA HIS A 99 8.98 12.70 -11.47
C HIS A 99 7.93 13.53 -12.23
N GLY A 100 8.19 14.82 -12.41
CA GLY A 100 7.33 15.70 -13.23
C GLY A 100 6.09 16.27 -12.54
N ARG A 101 5.88 15.99 -11.24
CA ARG A 101 4.78 16.51 -10.40
C ARG A 101 3.39 16.10 -10.88
N ASP A 102 3.27 14.97 -11.57
CA ASP A 102 2.02 14.47 -12.11
C ASP A 102 1.76 13.04 -11.62
N ALA A 103 0.80 12.89 -10.71
CA ALA A 103 0.42 11.60 -10.16
C ALA A 103 -0.25 10.70 -11.22
N HIS A 104 -1.00 11.26 -12.17
CA HIS A 104 -1.65 10.47 -13.22
C HIS A 104 -0.65 9.91 -14.21
N LEU A 105 0.34 10.73 -14.59
CA LEU A 105 1.44 10.27 -15.44
C LEU A 105 2.28 9.21 -14.72
N PHE A 106 2.59 9.42 -13.44
CA PHE A 106 3.31 8.45 -12.62
C PHE A 106 2.59 7.08 -12.58
N LEU A 107 1.27 7.09 -12.31
CA LEU A 107 0.47 5.86 -12.29
C LEU A 107 0.44 5.17 -13.66
N ARG A 108 0.25 5.94 -14.74
CA ARG A 108 0.27 5.39 -16.10
C ARG A 108 1.59 4.71 -16.45
N ASN A 109 2.71 5.29 -16.01
CA ASN A 109 4.04 4.70 -16.22
C ASN A 109 4.25 3.43 -15.40
N LEU A 110 3.51 3.24 -14.30
CA LEU A 110 3.54 2.01 -13.50
C LEU A 110 2.70 0.88 -14.14
N GLU A 111 1.69 1.24 -14.92
CA GLU A 111 0.77 0.30 -15.59
C GLU A 111 1.32 -0.30 -16.90
N GLN A 112 2.31 0.35 -17.52
CA GLN A 112 2.90 -0.02 -18.82
C GLN A 112 4.19 -0.83 -18.66
#